data_AF-A0A5A7TML1-F1
#
_entry.id   AF-A0A5A7TML1-F1
#
_cell.length_a   1.000
_cell.length_b   1.000
_cell.length_c   1.000
_cell.angle_alpha   90.00
_cell.angle_beta   90.00
_cell.angle_gamma   90.00
#
_symmetry.space_group_name_H-M   'P 1'
#
loop_
_entity.id
_entity.type
_entity.pdbx_description
1 polymer ?
#
loop_
_entity_poly.entity_id
_entity_poly.type
_entity_poly.pdbx_seq_one_letter_code
_entity_poly.pdbx_strand_id
1 'polypeptide(L)'
;MDSELDLARSQIVELKTQLRYERKARKKLESLTKRLAKELDEERKQREAMEGLCQELAREISSHEAQIDLMKKEIEDERKMLRLAEVLREERVQMKLAEVKIVFEHMLSEIESGTTTNNNTTTTAIFSDFSTKLKHTVADNNPSANSDNNNADVDDDDESSLRESMRSDAIACRNMGVRRSISPEMENNNPHIVRGIKGFVEFRRVVRTKGSKLSRDSEAKLECQKAQLKVLLKQKHTLRSDNLIIT
;
A
#
# COMPACT_ATOMS: atom_id res chain seq x y z
N MET A 1 11.68 -80.81 -59.90
CA MET A 1 10.73 -80.95 -58.79
C MET A 1 11.41 -80.77 -57.44
N ASP A 2 12.45 -81.54 -57.09
CA ASP A 2 13.09 -81.42 -55.77
C ASP A 2 13.80 -80.08 -55.54
N SER A 3 14.42 -79.50 -56.58
CA SER A 3 15.11 -78.21 -56.51
C SER A 3 14.18 -77.01 -56.25
N GLU A 4 12.98 -77.03 -56.83
CA GLU A 4 11.96 -75.98 -56.62
C GLU A 4 11.36 -76.06 -55.23
N LEU A 5 11.20 -77.28 -54.72
CA LEU A 5 10.72 -77.55 -53.37
C LEU A 5 11.74 -77.06 -52.32
N ASP A 6 13.03 -77.32 -52.53
CA ASP A 6 14.09 -76.83 -51.64
C ASP A 6 14.26 -75.31 -51.68
N LEU A 7 14.04 -74.67 -52.84
CA LEU A 7 13.98 -73.22 -52.96
C LEU A 7 12.81 -72.64 -52.15
N ALA A 8 11.61 -73.21 -52.29
CA ALA A 8 10.43 -72.79 -51.53
C ALA A 8 10.64 -72.98 -50.02
N ARG A 9 11.26 -74.08 -49.60
CA ARG A 9 11.63 -74.31 -48.18
C ARG A 9 12.56 -73.23 -47.66
N SER A 10 13.56 -72.83 -48.45
CA SER A 10 14.52 -71.78 -48.09
C SER A 10 13.84 -70.42 -47.95
N GLN A 11 12.97 -70.05 -48.90
CA GLN A 11 12.18 -68.82 -48.84
C GLN A 11 11.23 -68.79 -47.63
N ILE A 12 10.59 -69.91 -47.29
CA ILE A 12 9.74 -70.01 -46.09
C ILE A 12 10.56 -69.76 -44.82
N VAL A 13 11.78 -70.29 -44.73
CA VAL A 13 12.66 -70.06 -43.57
C VAL A 13 13.05 -68.59 -43.49
N GLU A 14 13.42 -67.97 -44.61
CA GLU A 14 13.76 -66.54 -44.66
C GLU A 14 12.59 -65.65 -44.25
N LEU A 15 11.39 -65.84 -44.82
CA LEU A 15 10.21 -65.07 -44.45
C LEU A 15 9.84 -65.24 -42.97
N LYS A 16 10.03 -66.45 -42.41
CA LYS A 16 9.83 -66.71 -40.98
C LYS A 16 10.80 -65.91 -40.11
N THR A 17 12.06 -65.77 -40.50
CA THR A 17 13.03 -64.97 -39.72
C THR A 17 12.70 -63.49 -39.83
N GLN A 18 12.42 -62.98 -41.03
CA GLN A 18 12.01 -61.58 -41.25
C GLN A 18 10.79 -61.20 -40.39
N LEU A 19 9.73 -62.02 -40.41
CA LEU A 19 8.52 -61.80 -39.62
C LEU A 19 8.78 -61.87 -38.09
N ARG A 20 9.73 -62.69 -37.63
CA ARG A 20 10.17 -62.68 -36.22
C ARG A 20 10.88 -61.37 -35.86
N TYR A 21 11.76 -60.86 -36.73
CA TYR A 21 12.43 -59.58 -36.52
C TYR A 21 11.44 -58.42 -36.50
N GLU A 22 10.49 -58.40 -37.44
CA GLU A 22 9.45 -57.39 -37.51
C GLU A 22 8.59 -57.38 -36.25
N ARG A 23 8.11 -58.54 -35.77
CA ARG A 23 7.36 -58.63 -34.51
C ARG A 23 8.17 -58.16 -33.30
N LYS A 24 9.48 -58.45 -33.25
CA LYS A 24 10.37 -57.95 -32.19
C LYS A 24 10.53 -56.43 -32.28
N ALA A 25 10.62 -55.87 -33.47
CA ALA A 25 10.67 -54.42 -33.69
C ALA A 25 9.34 -53.74 -33.30
N ARG A 26 8.19 -54.31 -33.69
CA ARG A 26 6.86 -53.81 -33.29
C ARG A 26 6.69 -53.78 -31.77
N LYS A 27 7.07 -54.84 -31.05
CA LYS A 27 7.03 -54.86 -29.57
C LYS A 27 7.89 -53.77 -28.93
N LYS A 28 9.09 -53.52 -29.49
CA LYS A 28 9.96 -52.42 -29.04
C LYS A 28 9.27 -51.08 -29.28
N LEU A 29 8.76 -50.85 -30.48
CA LEU A 29 8.06 -49.62 -30.83
C LEU A 29 6.86 -49.39 -29.90
N GLU A 30 6.02 -50.38 -29.65
CA GLU A 30 4.88 -50.28 -28.71
C GLU A 30 5.32 -49.88 -27.30
N SER A 31 6.43 -50.43 -26.80
CA SER A 31 6.98 -50.06 -25.49
C SER A 31 7.52 -48.62 -25.46
N LEU A 32 8.13 -48.16 -26.55
CA LEU A 32 8.61 -46.80 -26.70
C LEU A 32 7.43 -45.83 -26.78
N THR A 33 6.42 -46.12 -27.60
CA THR A 33 5.20 -45.31 -27.72
C THR A 33 4.49 -45.17 -26.38
N LYS A 34 4.37 -46.27 -25.61
CA LYS A 34 3.79 -46.22 -24.25
C LYS A 34 4.61 -45.35 -23.29
N ARG A 35 5.94 -45.34 -23.41
CA ARG A 35 6.80 -44.49 -22.58
C ARG A 35 6.66 -43.02 -22.96
N LEU A 36 6.77 -42.72 -24.25
CA LEU A 36 6.62 -41.35 -24.78
C LEU A 36 5.25 -40.76 -24.46
N ALA A 37 4.18 -41.56 -24.49
CA ALA A 37 2.85 -41.11 -24.08
C ALA A 37 2.80 -40.63 -22.62
N LYS A 38 3.45 -41.38 -21.70
CA LYS A 38 3.53 -40.99 -20.29
C LYS A 38 4.36 -39.72 -20.08
N GLU A 39 5.52 -39.64 -20.74
CA GLU A 39 6.38 -38.46 -20.69
C GLU A 39 5.65 -37.21 -21.21
N LEU A 40 4.85 -37.35 -22.28
CA LEU A 40 4.03 -36.26 -22.82
C LEU A 40 2.96 -35.82 -21.80
N ASP A 41 2.25 -36.76 -21.16
CA ASP A 41 1.23 -36.43 -20.16
C ASP A 41 1.81 -35.80 -18.90
N GLU A 42 2.99 -36.22 -18.46
CA GLU A 42 3.72 -35.61 -17.35
C GLU A 42 4.18 -34.18 -17.71
N GLU A 43 4.75 -33.99 -18.89
CA GLU A 43 5.14 -32.67 -19.40
C GLU A 43 3.94 -31.72 -19.51
N ARG A 44 2.78 -32.21 -19.97
CA ARG A 44 1.53 -31.42 -20.01
C ARG A 44 1.12 -30.95 -18.62
N LYS A 45 1.13 -31.84 -17.62
CA LYS A 45 0.81 -31.48 -16.23
C LYS A 45 1.79 -30.47 -15.65
N GLN A 46 3.08 -30.62 -15.95
CA GLN A 46 4.11 -29.66 -15.52
C GLN A 46 3.90 -28.28 -16.14
N ARG A 47 3.54 -28.22 -17.43
CA ARG A 47 3.21 -26.95 -18.10
C ARG A 47 1.95 -26.33 -17.55
N GLU A 48 0.89 -27.10 -17.35
CA GLU A 48 -0.36 -26.61 -16.74
C GLU A 48 -0.12 -26.04 -15.33
N ALA A 49 0.69 -26.73 -14.51
CA ALA A 49 1.07 -26.22 -13.20
C ALA A 49 1.87 -24.91 -13.28
N MET A 50 2.82 -24.80 -14.23
CA MET A 50 3.59 -23.57 -14.46
C MET A 50 2.69 -22.43 -14.96
N GLU A 51 1.80 -22.70 -15.92
CA GLU A 51 0.85 -21.72 -16.43
C GLU A 51 -0.08 -21.22 -15.33
N GLY A 52 -0.53 -22.10 -14.42
CA GLY A 52 -1.30 -21.71 -13.24
C GLY A 52 -0.57 -20.71 -12.35
N LEU A 53 0.73 -20.95 -12.06
CA LEU A 53 1.56 -20.01 -11.29
C LEU A 53 1.76 -18.67 -12.03
N CYS A 54 1.97 -18.70 -13.36
CA CYS A 54 2.07 -17.49 -14.17
C CYS A 54 0.77 -16.68 -14.16
N GLN A 55 -0.38 -17.33 -14.24
CA GLN A 55 -1.69 -16.69 -14.15
C GLN A 55 -1.92 -16.06 -12.77
N GLU A 56 -1.52 -16.75 -11.70
CA GLU A 56 -1.62 -16.22 -10.34
C GLU A 56 -0.76 -14.97 -10.15
N LEU A 57 0.50 -15.01 -10.59
CA LEU A 57 1.39 -13.86 -10.55
C LEU A 57 0.85 -12.67 -11.37
N ALA A 58 0.28 -12.94 -12.55
CA ALA A 58 -0.35 -11.90 -13.37
C ALA A 58 -1.54 -11.23 -12.65
N ARG A 59 -2.38 -12.02 -11.96
CA ARG A 59 -3.48 -11.48 -11.14
C ARG A 59 -2.96 -10.63 -9.99
N GLU A 60 -1.94 -11.10 -9.27
CA GLU A 60 -1.36 -10.35 -8.14
C GLU A 60 -0.74 -9.01 -8.58
N ILE A 61 0.00 -9.01 -9.70
CA ILE A 61 0.52 -7.78 -10.30
C ILE A 61 -0.62 -6.81 -10.64
N SER A 62 -1.68 -7.28 -11.32
CA SER A 62 -2.82 -6.42 -11.66
C SER A 62 -3.55 -5.86 -10.44
N SER A 63 -3.63 -6.63 -9.36
CA SER A 63 -4.20 -6.19 -8.07
C SER A 63 -3.33 -5.11 -7.42
N HIS A 64 -2.00 -5.30 -7.38
CA HIS A 64 -1.08 -4.31 -6.84
C HIS A 64 -1.06 -3.02 -7.67
N GLU A 65 -1.11 -3.11 -9.00
CA GLU A 65 -1.25 -1.96 -9.88
C GLU A 65 -2.52 -1.15 -9.56
N ALA A 66 -3.67 -1.83 -9.43
CA ALA A 66 -4.92 -1.19 -9.05
C ALA A 66 -4.86 -0.53 -7.66
N GLN A 67 -4.26 -1.19 -6.67
CA GLN A 67 -4.07 -0.63 -5.34
C GLN A 67 -3.18 0.62 -5.35
N ILE A 68 -2.07 0.58 -6.10
CA ILE A 68 -1.18 1.73 -6.26
C ILE A 68 -1.93 2.91 -6.87
N ASP A 69 -2.77 2.67 -7.88
CA ASP A 69 -3.52 3.74 -8.53
C ASP A 69 -4.60 4.35 -7.64
N LEU A 70 -5.26 3.55 -6.80
CA LEU A 70 -6.14 4.06 -5.75
C LEU A 70 -5.39 4.94 -4.76
N MET A 71 -4.24 4.48 -4.26
CA MET A 71 -3.41 5.27 -3.33
C MET A 71 -2.92 6.58 -3.95
N LYS A 72 -2.52 6.59 -5.23
CA LYS A 72 -2.13 7.82 -5.94
C LYS A 72 -3.28 8.83 -5.98
N LYS A 73 -4.51 8.36 -6.22
CA LYS A 73 -5.70 9.22 -6.25
C LYS A 73 -5.98 9.82 -4.89
N GLU A 74 -5.93 9.02 -3.83
CA GLU A 74 -6.11 9.49 -2.44
C GLU A 74 -5.08 10.55 -2.06
N ILE A 75 -3.80 10.32 -2.36
CA ILE A 75 -2.72 11.30 -2.12
C ILE A 75 -2.97 12.61 -2.89
N GLU A 76 -3.44 12.53 -4.14
CA GLU A 76 -3.69 13.73 -4.94
C GLU A 76 -4.90 14.52 -4.42
N ASP A 77 -5.93 13.85 -3.90
CA ASP A 77 -7.07 14.50 -3.28
C ASP A 77 -6.70 15.12 -1.92
N GLU A 78 -5.86 14.46 -1.11
CA GLU A 78 -5.28 15.05 0.11
C GLU A 78 -4.46 16.31 -0.21
N ARG A 79 -3.65 16.29 -1.27
CA ARG A 79 -2.89 17.48 -1.71
C ARG A 79 -3.80 18.64 -2.09
N LYS A 80 -4.90 18.38 -2.80
CA LYS A 80 -5.90 19.40 -3.14
C LYS A 80 -6.55 19.97 -1.89
N MET A 81 -6.94 19.12 -0.94
CA MET A 81 -7.52 19.56 0.34
C MET A 81 -6.55 20.43 1.14
N LEU A 82 -5.27 20.05 1.20
CA LEU A 82 -4.26 20.85 1.90
C LEU A 82 -4.09 22.24 1.27
N ARG A 83 -4.08 22.34 -0.06
CA ARG A 83 -4.04 23.64 -0.77
C ARG A 83 -5.28 24.49 -0.47
N LEU A 84 -6.47 23.88 -0.50
CA LEU A 84 -7.70 24.59 -0.18
C LEU A 84 -7.72 25.08 1.27
N ALA A 85 -7.24 24.27 2.21
CA ALA A 85 -7.12 24.64 3.62
C ALA A 85 -6.16 25.82 3.83
N GLU A 86 -5.06 25.88 3.07
CA GLU A 86 -4.12 27.01 3.10
C GLU A 86 -4.78 28.31 2.62
N VAL A 87 -5.48 28.28 1.48
CA VAL A 87 -6.23 29.44 0.95
C VAL A 87 -7.28 29.93 1.94
N LEU A 88 -8.09 29.03 2.52
CA LEU A 88 -9.10 29.41 3.52
C LEU A 88 -8.48 30.05 4.77
N ARG A 89 -7.30 29.59 5.18
CA ARG A 89 -6.56 30.19 6.30
C ARG A 89 -6.08 31.60 5.94
N GLU A 90 -5.58 31.79 4.74
CA GLU A 90 -5.16 33.10 4.22
C GLU A 90 -6.33 34.07 4.11
N GLU A 91 -7.45 33.65 3.53
CA GLU A 91 -8.68 34.46 3.42
C GLU A 91 -9.20 34.89 4.79
N ARG A 92 -9.20 33.98 5.78
CA ARG A 92 -9.57 34.33 7.16
C ARG A 92 -8.65 35.41 7.74
N VAL A 93 -7.34 35.31 7.53
CA VAL A 93 -6.37 36.30 8.03
C VAL A 93 -6.58 37.64 7.32
N GLN A 94 -6.77 37.64 6.00
CA GLN A 94 -7.06 38.84 5.23
C GLN A 94 -8.34 39.53 5.71
N MET A 95 -9.40 38.78 5.96
CA MET A 95 -10.66 39.32 6.50
C MET A 95 -10.44 40.02 7.85
N LYS A 96 -9.74 39.37 8.79
CA LYS A 96 -9.43 39.98 10.10
C LYS A 96 -8.58 41.24 9.99
N LEU A 97 -7.59 41.24 9.10
CA LEU A 97 -6.77 42.42 8.85
C LEU A 97 -7.59 43.55 8.22
N ALA A 98 -8.54 43.22 7.32
CA ALA A 98 -9.45 44.19 6.72
C ALA A 98 -10.42 44.78 7.74
N GLU A 99 -11.00 43.97 8.64
CA GLU A 99 -11.86 44.43 9.75
C GLU A 99 -11.12 45.46 10.63
N VAL A 100 -9.89 45.12 11.04
CA VAL A 100 -9.03 45.99 11.84
C VAL A 100 -8.68 47.27 11.07
N LYS A 101 -8.40 47.17 9.77
CA LYS A 101 -8.13 48.32 8.90
C LYS A 101 -9.32 49.28 8.82
N ILE A 102 -10.54 48.75 8.59
CA ILE A 102 -11.78 49.55 8.54
C ILE A 102 -12.00 50.28 9.87
N VAL A 103 -11.81 49.58 10.99
CA VAL A 103 -11.91 50.16 12.34
C VAL A 103 -10.92 51.31 12.54
N PHE A 104 -9.66 51.11 12.16
CA PHE A 104 -8.65 52.15 12.28
C PHE A 104 -8.92 53.36 11.38
N GLU A 105 -9.37 53.13 10.14
CA GLU A 105 -9.76 54.20 9.21
C GLU A 105 -10.94 55.02 9.75
N HIS A 106 -11.93 54.37 10.38
CA HIS A 106 -13.03 55.07 11.06
C HIS A 106 -12.51 55.92 12.22
N MET A 107 -11.65 55.37 13.08
CA MET A 107 -11.07 56.10 14.22
C MET A 107 -10.26 57.32 13.76
N LEU A 108 -9.47 57.19 12.69
CA LEU A 108 -8.70 58.30 12.13
C LEU A 108 -9.63 59.38 11.53
N SER A 109 -10.68 58.98 10.81
CA SER A 109 -11.66 59.91 10.24
C SER A 109 -12.45 60.68 11.31
N GLU A 110 -12.76 60.03 12.44
CA GLU A 110 -13.44 60.64 13.59
C GLU A 110 -12.54 61.67 14.30
N ILE A 111 -11.24 61.38 14.42
CA ILE A 111 -10.26 62.35 14.92
C ILE A 111 -10.07 63.52 13.94
N GLU A 112 -10.06 63.27 12.63
CA GLU A 112 -9.87 64.28 11.60
C GLU A 112 -11.09 65.21 11.43
N SER A 113 -12.30 64.67 11.57
CA SER A 113 -13.55 65.45 11.55
C SER A 113 -13.89 66.10 12.90
N GLY A 114 -13.30 65.62 14.00
CA GLY A 114 -13.36 66.22 15.34
C GLY A 114 -12.53 67.49 15.45
N THR A 115 -13.01 68.59 14.89
CA THR A 115 -12.42 69.91 15.12
C THR A 115 -12.53 70.30 16.60
N THR A 116 -11.37 70.38 17.27
CA THR A 116 -11.05 71.40 18.29
C THR A 116 -12.00 71.51 19.50
N THR A 117 -11.84 70.67 20.53
CA THR A 117 -11.97 71.17 21.92
C THR A 117 -11.17 70.31 22.91
N ASN A 118 -10.37 71.01 23.72
CA ASN A 118 -9.57 70.54 24.86
C ASN A 118 -10.15 69.32 25.60
N ASN A 119 -9.30 68.31 25.84
CA ASN A 119 -9.07 67.61 27.12
C ASN A 119 -8.42 66.23 26.86
N ASN A 120 -7.22 66.09 27.40
CA ASN A 120 -6.37 64.91 27.53
C ASN A 120 -6.99 63.72 28.32
N THR A 121 -8.30 63.73 28.57
CA THR A 121 -9.04 62.69 29.31
C THR A 121 -10.02 61.90 28.42
N THR A 122 -10.41 62.45 27.27
CA THR A 122 -11.48 61.89 26.41
C THR A 122 -11.00 60.76 25.49
N THR A 123 -9.74 60.78 25.07
CA THR A 123 -9.15 59.75 24.20
C THR A 123 -9.18 58.35 24.82
N THR A 124 -8.99 58.26 26.14
CA THR A 124 -9.11 57.00 26.90
C THR A 124 -10.54 56.46 26.96
N ALA A 125 -11.54 57.33 27.05
CA ALA A 125 -12.95 56.95 27.09
C ALA A 125 -13.47 56.49 25.72
N ILE A 126 -13.05 57.16 24.65
CA ILE A 126 -13.35 56.76 23.27
C ILE A 126 -12.71 55.39 22.96
N PHE A 127 -11.47 55.16 23.42
CA PHE A 127 -10.79 53.87 23.23
C PHE A 127 -11.44 52.72 24.03
N SER A 128 -11.96 52.99 25.24
CA SER A 128 -12.65 51.98 26.05
C SER A 128 -14.03 51.60 25.48
N ASP A 129 -14.82 52.56 25.03
CA ASP A 129 -16.13 52.33 24.41
C ASP A 129 -16.02 51.67 23.02
N PHE A 130 -14.90 51.86 22.34
CA PHE A 130 -14.64 51.20 21.07
C PHE A 130 -14.06 49.79 21.26
N SER A 131 -13.27 49.54 22.30
CA SER A 131 -12.75 48.21 22.64
C SER A 131 -13.87 47.21 22.94
N THR A 132 -14.97 47.66 23.55
CA THR A 132 -16.18 46.85 23.76
C THR A 132 -16.92 46.58 22.44
N LYS A 133 -16.95 47.54 21.51
CA LYS A 133 -17.56 47.40 20.19
C LYS A 133 -16.79 46.42 19.27
N LEU A 134 -15.46 46.44 19.31
CA LEU A 134 -14.59 45.49 18.61
C LEU A 134 -14.71 44.05 19.17
N LYS A 135 -15.00 43.90 20.47
CA LYS A 135 -15.20 42.58 21.10
C LYS A 135 -16.52 41.93 20.69
N HIS A 136 -17.57 42.72 20.46
CA HIS A 136 -18.87 42.19 20.03
C HIS A 136 -18.83 41.61 18.61
N THR A 137 -18.14 42.25 17.67
CA THR A 137 -18.04 41.74 16.28
C THR A 137 -17.23 40.44 16.14
N VAL A 138 -16.33 40.15 17.09
CA VAL A 138 -15.48 38.95 17.09
C VAL A 138 -16.18 37.73 17.70
N ALA A 139 -17.21 37.92 18.52
CA ALA A 139 -17.92 36.84 19.22
C ALA A 139 -19.06 36.21 18.39
N ASP A 140 -19.64 36.94 17.44
CA ASP A 140 -20.89 36.55 16.77
C ASP A 140 -20.73 35.55 15.61
N ASN A 141 -19.50 35.17 15.22
CA ASN A 141 -19.24 34.22 14.12
C ASN A 141 -19.03 32.76 14.55
N ASN A 142 -19.41 32.39 15.79
CA ASN A 142 -19.52 30.99 16.20
C ASN A 142 -21.01 30.56 16.12
N PRO A 143 -21.41 29.59 15.29
CA PRO A 143 -22.74 29.03 15.39
C PRO A 143 -22.79 28.18 16.67
N SER A 144 -23.34 28.76 17.74
CA SER A 144 -23.65 28.03 18.96
C SER A 144 -24.79 27.05 18.66
N ALA A 145 -24.47 25.77 18.63
CA ALA A 145 -25.44 24.68 18.66
C ALA A 145 -26.21 24.77 19.99
N ASN A 146 -27.45 25.25 19.94
CA ASN A 146 -28.38 25.15 21.05
C ASN A 146 -28.83 23.70 21.19
N SER A 147 -28.52 23.15 22.36
CA SER A 147 -29.10 21.92 22.91
C SER A 147 -30.46 22.30 23.50
N ASP A 148 -31.54 22.02 22.76
CA ASP A 148 -32.88 21.94 23.35
C ASP A 148 -33.28 20.46 23.41
N ASN A 149 -33.17 19.90 24.62
CA ASN A 149 -33.80 18.66 25.00
C ASN A 149 -35.31 18.90 25.14
N ASN A 150 -36.12 18.22 24.35
CA ASN A 150 -37.48 17.88 24.74
C ASN A 150 -37.70 16.39 24.49
N ASN A 151 -37.96 15.67 25.58
CA ASN A 151 -38.52 14.33 25.57
C ASN A 151 -39.92 14.38 24.96
N ALA A 152 -40.21 13.43 24.06
CA ALA A 152 -41.56 12.97 23.79
C ALA A 152 -41.48 11.49 23.44
N ASP A 153 -41.94 10.66 24.38
CA ASP A 153 -42.35 9.27 24.16
C ASP A 153 -43.38 9.21 23.04
N VAL A 154 -43.14 8.34 22.04
CA VAL A 154 -44.20 7.69 21.24
C VAL A 154 -43.67 6.32 20.85
N ASP A 155 -44.25 5.29 21.48
CA ASP A 155 -44.23 3.91 21.02
C ASP A 155 -44.94 3.80 19.65
N ASP A 156 -44.39 3.01 18.73
CA ASP A 156 -45.20 2.16 17.86
C ASP A 156 -44.33 1.07 17.20
N ASP A 157 -44.95 -0.10 17.14
CA ASP A 157 -44.44 -1.44 16.89
C ASP A 157 -44.13 -1.77 15.41
N ASP A 158 -43.61 -3.00 15.27
CA ASP A 158 -43.58 -3.92 14.13
C ASP A 158 -42.39 -3.90 13.15
N GLU A 159 -41.51 -4.91 13.14
CA GLU A 159 -41.64 -6.33 12.71
C GLU A 159 -41.19 -6.49 11.24
N SER A 160 -40.00 -7.06 11.05
CA SER A 160 -39.90 -8.33 10.31
C SER A 160 -38.52 -8.93 10.49
N SER A 161 -38.52 -9.93 11.35
CA SER A 161 -37.58 -11.04 11.48
C SER A 161 -37.22 -11.69 10.13
N LEU A 162 -35.92 -11.90 9.89
CA LEU A 162 -35.39 -13.22 9.49
C LEU A 162 -33.97 -13.39 10.08
N ARG A 163 -33.95 -13.82 11.35
CA ARG A 163 -32.92 -14.73 11.85
C ARG A 163 -33.24 -16.13 11.28
N GLU A 164 -32.32 -17.08 11.13
CA GLU A 164 -31.47 -17.56 12.21
C GLU A 164 -30.43 -18.56 11.67
N SER A 165 -29.25 -18.53 12.32
CA SER A 165 -28.48 -19.69 12.82
C SER A 165 -27.90 -20.71 11.85
N MET A 166 -26.74 -21.32 12.08
CA MET A 166 -25.66 -21.31 13.08
C MET A 166 -24.70 -22.43 12.59
N ARG A 167 -23.39 -22.50 12.83
CA ARG A 167 -22.55 -22.22 14.01
C ARG A 167 -21.07 -22.33 13.58
N SER A 168 -20.24 -21.47 14.20
CA SER A 168 -18.91 -21.70 14.80
C SER A 168 -17.80 -22.40 13.99
N ASP A 169 -16.56 -21.91 13.90
CA ASP A 169 -15.67 -21.48 15.00
C ASP A 169 -14.72 -20.30 14.66
N ALA A 170 -14.16 -19.75 15.74
CA ALA A 170 -13.49 -18.46 15.96
C ALA A 170 -12.16 -18.17 15.23
N ILE A 171 -11.92 -16.87 14.95
CA ILE A 171 -10.76 -16.05 15.40
C ILE A 171 -11.16 -14.56 15.25
N ALA A 172 -11.11 -13.81 16.35
CA ALA A 172 -11.66 -12.46 16.48
C ALA A 172 -10.62 -11.36 16.22
N CYS A 173 -10.90 -10.48 15.26
CA CYS A 173 -10.29 -9.14 15.17
C CYS A 173 -11.29 -8.13 15.76
N ARG A 174 -10.91 -7.46 16.87
CA ARG A 174 -11.62 -6.27 17.35
C ARG A 174 -10.67 -5.08 17.43
N ASN A 175 -11.01 -4.05 16.66
CA ASN A 175 -10.65 -2.67 16.95
C ASN A 175 -11.26 -2.27 18.30
N MET A 176 -10.49 -1.58 19.13
CA MET A 176 -11.03 -0.79 20.24
C MET A 176 -10.30 0.55 20.27
N GLY A 177 -11.04 1.61 19.99
CA GLY A 177 -10.69 2.96 20.40
C GLY A 177 -10.70 3.05 21.93
N VAL A 178 -9.71 3.75 22.49
CA VAL A 178 -9.67 4.08 23.90
C VAL A 178 -9.73 5.59 24.02
N ARG A 179 -10.90 6.09 24.42
CA ARG A 179 -11.04 7.40 25.06
C ARG A 179 -10.29 7.32 26.40
N ARG A 180 -9.32 8.20 26.61
CA ARG A 180 -8.82 8.56 27.95
C ARG A 180 -9.01 10.06 28.13
N SER A 181 -9.99 10.40 28.94
CA SER A 181 -10.00 11.64 29.71
C SER A 181 -8.84 11.62 30.70
N ILE A 182 -7.93 12.59 30.63
CA ILE A 182 -7.34 13.32 31.76
C ILE A 182 -6.81 14.65 31.18
N SER A 183 -7.49 15.75 31.52
CA SER A 183 -6.88 17.06 31.74
C SER A 183 -7.77 17.74 32.78
N PRO A 184 -7.22 18.20 33.90
CA PRO A 184 -6.85 19.61 33.96
C PRO A 184 -5.53 19.89 34.71
N GLU A 185 -4.99 21.07 34.38
CA GLU A 185 -4.14 21.93 35.22
C GLU A 185 -2.78 21.39 35.67
N MET A 186 -1.70 22.06 35.26
CA MET A 186 -1.09 23.08 36.13
C MET A 186 0.11 23.71 35.43
N GLU A 187 0.05 25.04 35.31
CA GLU A 187 1.21 25.89 35.15
C GLU A 187 2.28 25.47 36.16
N ASN A 188 3.45 25.02 35.69
CA ASN A 188 4.61 24.91 36.57
C ASN A 188 5.79 25.65 35.96
N ASN A 189 6.00 26.84 36.53
CA ASN A 189 6.99 27.87 36.23
C ASN A 189 8.43 27.40 36.53
N ASN A 190 8.93 26.36 35.87
CA ASN A 190 10.34 25.99 35.98
C ASN A 190 11.16 26.47 34.77
N PRO A 191 11.92 27.58 34.88
CA PRO A 191 12.69 28.15 33.78
C PRO A 191 13.75 27.20 33.20
N HIS A 192 14.15 26.15 33.91
CA HIS A 192 15.10 25.16 33.40
C HIS A 192 14.47 24.10 32.48
N ILE A 193 13.15 23.84 32.59
CA ILE A 193 12.43 22.89 31.72
C ILE A 193 12.12 23.52 30.35
N VAL A 194 11.69 24.79 30.35
CA VAL A 194 11.44 25.56 29.11
C VAL A 194 12.73 25.88 28.34
N ARG A 195 13.88 25.95 29.02
CA ARG A 195 15.18 26.12 28.34
C ARG A 195 15.59 24.89 27.52
N GLY A 196 15.15 23.68 27.92
CA GLY A 196 15.41 22.45 27.17
C GLY A 196 14.65 22.37 25.84
N ILE A 197 13.53 23.08 25.71
CA ILE A 197 12.72 23.13 24.47
C ILE A 197 13.29 24.15 23.46
N LYS A 198 14.22 25.03 23.86
CA LYS A 198 14.81 26.07 23.00
C LYS A 198 16.32 25.92 22.74
N GLY A 199 16.89 24.73 22.93
CA GLY A 199 18.27 24.42 22.58
C GLY A 199 18.35 23.08 21.87
N PHE A 200 18.50 23.11 20.55
CA PHE A 200 18.79 21.92 19.75
C PHE A 200 20.09 21.27 20.25
N VAL A 201 19.98 20.14 20.95
CA VAL A 201 21.05 19.14 20.98
C VAL A 201 20.74 18.18 19.85
N GLU A 202 21.36 18.42 18.70
CA GLU A 202 21.32 17.50 17.57
C GLU A 202 22.05 16.21 17.97
N PHE A 203 21.30 15.25 18.49
CA PHE A 203 21.78 13.88 18.53
C PHE A 203 21.68 13.33 17.12
N ARG A 204 22.84 13.00 16.53
CA ARG A 204 22.93 12.25 15.27
C ARG A 204 22.21 10.91 15.46
N ARG A 205 20.91 10.88 15.14
CA ARG A 205 20.08 9.67 15.20
C ARG A 205 20.57 8.71 14.12
N VAL A 206 21.56 7.90 14.44
CA VAL A 206 21.82 6.64 13.73
C VAL A 206 20.66 5.72 14.07
N VAL A 207 19.62 5.75 13.24
CA VAL A 207 18.57 4.73 13.26
C VAL A 207 19.22 3.42 12.82
N ARG A 208 19.74 2.65 13.79
CA ARG A 208 19.95 1.22 13.59
C ARG A 208 18.56 0.60 13.61
N THR A 209 17.95 0.47 12.45
CA THR A 209 16.91 -0.53 12.27
C THR A 209 17.53 -1.86 12.72
N LYS A 210 16.82 -2.63 13.55
CA LYS A 210 17.19 -4.02 13.82
C LYS A 210 17.00 -4.81 12.52
N GLY A 211 17.92 -4.64 11.56
CA GLY A 211 18.11 -5.60 10.49
C GLY A 211 18.59 -6.89 11.14
N SER A 212 17.81 -7.95 10.97
CA SER A 212 18.21 -9.29 11.40
C SER A 212 19.58 -9.59 10.76
N LYS A 213 20.57 -9.94 11.58
CA LYS A 213 21.90 -10.36 11.09
C LYS A 213 21.80 -11.50 10.07
N LEU A 214 20.70 -12.27 10.15
CA LEU A 214 20.33 -13.33 9.22
C LEU A 214 20.17 -12.85 7.76
N SER A 215 19.72 -11.62 7.51
CA SER A 215 19.52 -11.10 6.14
C SER A 215 20.84 -10.82 5.42
N ARG A 216 21.87 -10.37 6.15
CA ARG A 216 23.20 -10.13 5.56
C ARG A 216 23.98 -11.43 5.39
N ASP A 217 23.84 -12.36 6.33
CA ASP A 217 24.48 -13.67 6.25
C ASP A 217 23.85 -14.54 5.13
N SER A 218 22.54 -14.44 4.89
CA SER A 218 21.88 -15.08 3.76
C SER A 218 22.24 -14.43 2.42
N GLU A 219 22.33 -13.10 2.36
CA GLU A 219 22.76 -12.35 1.19
C GLU A 219 24.19 -12.72 0.78
N ALA A 220 25.14 -12.74 1.73
CA ALA A 220 26.51 -13.17 1.48
C ALA A 220 26.60 -14.64 1.03
N LYS A 221 25.74 -15.52 1.57
CA LYS A 221 25.68 -16.94 1.17
C LYS A 221 25.13 -17.11 -0.25
N LEU A 222 24.12 -16.32 -0.62
CA LEU A 222 23.57 -16.27 -1.98
C LEU A 222 24.58 -15.67 -2.97
N GLU A 223 25.32 -14.64 -2.59
CA GLU A 223 26.39 -14.08 -3.43
C GLU A 223 27.51 -15.10 -3.68
N CYS A 224 27.93 -15.85 -2.65
CA CYS A 224 28.94 -16.90 -2.80
C CYS A 224 28.46 -18.03 -3.73
N GLN A 225 27.20 -18.49 -3.57
CA GLN A 225 26.62 -19.50 -4.45
C GLN A 225 26.48 -19.00 -5.90
N LYS A 226 26.09 -17.74 -6.08
CA LYS A 226 26.01 -17.08 -7.40
C LYS A 226 27.36 -16.97 -8.08
N ALA A 227 28.42 -16.64 -7.33
CA ALA A 227 29.78 -16.60 -7.84
C ALA A 227 30.27 -17.99 -8.28
N GLN A 228 30.02 -19.03 -7.47
CA GLN A 228 30.36 -20.42 -7.82
C GLN A 228 29.62 -20.89 -9.08
N LEU A 229 28.32 -20.62 -9.19
CA LEU A 229 27.54 -20.91 -10.39
C LEU A 229 28.07 -20.19 -11.63
N LYS A 230 28.51 -18.94 -11.49
CA LYS A 230 29.09 -18.16 -12.59
C LYS A 230 30.40 -18.78 -13.09
N VAL A 231 31.23 -19.31 -12.20
CA VAL A 231 32.48 -20.02 -12.56
C VAL A 231 32.18 -21.35 -13.26
N LEU A 232 31.27 -22.16 -12.71
CA LEU A 232 30.89 -23.46 -13.29
C LEU A 232 30.23 -23.31 -14.65
N LEU A 233 29.34 -22.33 -14.80
CA LEU A 233 28.76 -22.01 -16.10
C LEU A 233 29.85 -21.56 -17.06
N LYS A 234 30.81 -20.73 -16.60
CA LYS A 234 31.97 -20.29 -17.39
C LYS A 234 32.83 -21.41 -17.94
N GLN A 235 33.07 -22.43 -17.13
CA GLN A 235 33.76 -23.64 -17.56
C GLN A 235 32.89 -24.48 -18.52
N LYS A 236 31.57 -24.53 -18.33
CA LYS A 236 30.69 -25.28 -19.25
C LYS A 236 30.58 -24.67 -20.64
N HIS A 237 30.62 -23.34 -20.79
CA HIS A 237 30.62 -22.74 -22.14
C HIS A 237 31.98 -22.86 -22.84
N THR A 238 33.10 -22.84 -22.12
CA THR A 238 34.42 -23.12 -22.73
C THR A 238 34.55 -24.59 -23.13
N LEU A 239 34.08 -25.54 -22.31
CA LEU A 239 34.09 -26.96 -22.67
C LEU A 239 33.08 -27.31 -23.79
N ARG A 240 32.02 -26.50 -23.98
CA ARG A 240 31.07 -26.68 -25.09
C ARG A 240 31.61 -26.11 -26.41
N SER A 241 32.43 -25.05 -26.37
CA SER A 241 33.05 -24.47 -27.58
C SER A 241 34.26 -25.25 -28.08
N ASP A 242 34.96 -25.98 -27.20
CA ASP A 242 36.20 -26.69 -27.57
C ASP A 242 35.95 -28.08 -28.19
N ASN A 243 34.70 -28.55 -28.20
CA ASN A 243 34.29 -29.82 -28.83
C ASN A 243 33.76 -29.66 -30.27
N LEU A 244 33.95 -28.49 -30.91
CA LEU A 244 33.47 -28.22 -32.27
C LEU A 244 34.62 -28.08 -33.30
N ILE A 245 35.82 -28.57 -32.99
CA ILE A 245 36.94 -28.59 -33.95
C ILE A 245 37.59 -29.98 -33.95
N ILE A 246 36.86 -30.98 -34.44
CA ILE A 246 37.45 -32.15 -35.12
C ILE A 246 36.47 -32.55 -36.23
N THR A 247 36.74 -32.11 -37.45
CA THR A 247 36.20 -32.64 -38.70
C THR A 247 37.31 -32.62 -39.72
#